data_AF-A0A2N1RQ80-F1
#
_entry.id   AF-A0A2N1RQ80-F1
#
_cell.length_a   1.000
_cell.length_b   1.000
_cell.length_c   1.000
_cell.angle_alpha   90.00
_cell.angle_beta   90.00
_cell.angle_gamma   90.00
#
_symmetry.space_group_name_H-M   'P 1'
#
loop_
_entity.id
_entity.type
_entity.pdbx_description
1 polymer ?
#
loop_
_entity_poly.entity_id
_entity_poly.type
_entity_poly.pdbx_seq_one_letter_code
_entity_poly.pdbx_strand_id
1 'polypeptide(L)' 'MIFERANTGYFIAFVLLGAVLGSALGNLIVKFIPALKEITTSLTGPIGFNLEIITFSIKLNFASIVGLILGIFIFRKV' A
#
# COMPACT_ATOMS: atom_id res chain seq x y z
N MET A 1 -3.43 -10.36 -22.25
CA MET A 1 -3.91 -8.98 -22.02
C MET A 1 -2.68 -8.10 -21.98
N ILE A 2 -2.32 -7.59 -23.16
CA ILE A 2 -1.09 -6.84 -23.40
C ILE A 2 -1.26 -5.48 -22.74
N PHE A 3 -0.19 -5.01 -22.08
CA PHE A 3 -0.13 -3.68 -21.46
C PHE A 3 -0.30 -2.58 -22.52
N GLU A 4 -1.53 -2.31 -22.92
CA GLU A 4 -1.88 -1.03 -23.53
C GLU A 4 -1.59 0.06 -22.50
N ARG A 5 -0.99 1.19 -22.92
CA ARG A 5 -0.56 2.29 -22.03
C ARG A 5 -1.66 2.76 -21.07
N ALA A 6 -2.93 2.63 -21.44
CA ALA A 6 -4.07 2.91 -20.57
C ALA A 6 -4.14 1.99 -19.35
N ASN A 7 -3.87 0.69 -19.50
CA ASN A 7 -3.97 -0.31 -18.44
C ASN A 7 -2.82 -0.22 -17.42
N THR A 8 -1.65 0.28 -17.83
CA THR A 8 -0.51 0.46 -16.91
C THR A 8 -0.81 1.48 -15.82
N GLY A 9 -1.51 2.57 -16.14
CA GLY A 9 -1.92 3.58 -15.16
C GLY A 9 -2.87 3.01 -14.10
N TYR A 10 -3.88 2.23 -14.55
CA TYR A 10 -4.80 1.55 -13.65
C TYR A 10 -4.11 0.51 -12.78
N PHE A 11 -3.15 -0.23 -13.33
CA PHE A 11 -2.34 -1.17 -12.54
C PHE A 11 -1.61 -0.46 -11.41
N ILE A 12 -0.88 0.62 -11.72
CA ILE A 12 -0.15 1.39 -10.71
C ILE A 12 -1.10 1.95 -9.64
N ALA A 13 -2.26 2.46 -10.05
CA ALA A 13 -3.29 2.94 -9.12
C ALA A 13 -3.80 1.83 -8.19
N PHE A 14 -4.10 0.64 -8.72
CA PHE A 14 -4.54 -0.51 -7.92
C PHE A 14 -3.48 -0.97 -6.92
N VAL A 15 -2.21 -0.98 -7.34
CA VAL A 15 -1.07 -1.35 -6.49
C VAL A 15 -0.90 -0.36 -5.34
N LEU A 16 -0.94 0.95 -5.64
CA LEU A 16 -0.82 2.01 -4.64
C LEU A 16 -2.02 2.02 -3.67
N LEU A 17 -3.24 1.89 -4.19
CA LEU A 17 -4.44 1.77 -3.38
C LEU A 17 -4.39 0.54 -2.49
N GLY A 18 -3.96 -0.61 -3.02
CA GLY A 18 -3.76 -1.83 -2.25
C GLY A 18 -2.80 -1.63 -1.08
N ALA A 19 -1.68 -0.94 -1.29
CA ALA A 19 -0.71 -0.65 -0.23
C ALA A 19 -1.27 0.27 0.86
N VAL A 20 -1.98 1.34 0.47
CA VAL A 20 -2.60 2.29 1.42
C VAL A 20 -3.72 1.62 2.22
N LEU A 21 -4.61 0.91 1.53
CA LEU A 21 -5.72 0.19 2.17
C LEU A 21 -5.21 -0.94 3.06
N GLY A 22 -4.19 -1.69 2.63
CA GLY A 22 -3.55 -2.73 3.44
C GLY A 22 -2.99 -2.17 4.74
N SER A 23 -2.33 -1.00 4.70
CA SER A 23 -1.85 -0.31 5.89
C SER A 23 -2.98 0.10 6.83
N ALA A 24 -4.04 0.71 6.28
CA ALA A 24 -5.19 1.16 7.06
C ALA A 24 -5.93 0.00 7.73
N LEU A 25 -6.14 -1.10 7.00
CA LEU A 25 -6.75 -2.33 7.53
C LEU A 25 -5.85 -2.98 8.59
N GLY A 26 -4.54 -3.04 8.37
CA GLY A 26 -3.58 -3.52 9.37
C GLY A 26 -3.66 -2.73 10.68
N ASN A 27 -3.73 -1.40 10.59
CA ASN A 27 -3.89 -0.53 11.77
C ASN A 27 -5.20 -0.77 12.50
N LEU A 28 -6.30 -1.01 11.78
CA LEU A 28 -7.57 -1.39 12.38
C LEU A 28 -7.48 -2.72 13.12
N ILE A 29 -6.86 -3.75 12.51
CA ILE A 29 -6.68 -5.06 13.15
C ILE A 29 -5.87 -4.95 14.44
N VAL A 30 -4.77 -4.18 14.42
CA VAL A 30 -3.93 -3.96 15.61
C VAL A 30 -4.69 -3.22 16.72
N LYS A 31 -5.65 -2.35 16.37
CA LYS A 31 -6.52 -1.70 17.36
C LYS A 31 -7.40 -2.69 18.11
N PHE A 32 -7.83 -3.78 17.46
CA PHE A 32 -8.62 -4.85 18.10
C PHE A 32 -7.73 -5.91 18.78
N ILE A 33 -6.57 -6.21 18.21
CA ILE A 33 -5.63 -7.23 18.70
C ILE A 33 -4.23 -6.60 18.80
N PRO A 34 -3.89 -5.97 19.94
CA PRO A 34 -2.62 -5.24 20.11
C PRO A 34 -1.38 -6.13 20.00
N ALA A 35 -1.51 -7.44 20.23
CA ALA A 35 -0.43 -8.41 20.08
C ALA A 35 0.12 -8.48 18.64
N LEU A 36 -0.64 -8.02 17.64
CA LEU A 36 -0.24 -8.01 16.24
C LEU A 36 0.49 -6.73 15.83
N LYS A 37 0.90 -5.86 16.77
CA LYS A 37 1.52 -4.56 16.48
C LYS A 37 2.68 -4.62 15.47
N GLU A 38 3.43 -5.71 15.49
CA GLU A 38 4.55 -5.96 14.57
C GLU A 38 4.17 -5.90 13.08
N ILE A 39 2.92 -6.23 12.72
CA ILE A 39 2.47 -6.17 11.31
C ILE A 39 2.31 -4.73 10.79
N THR A 40 2.18 -3.77 11.70
CA THR A 40 2.02 -2.34 11.40
C THR A 40 3.28 -1.52 11.65
N THR A 41 4.30 -2.12 12.26
CA THR A 41 5.61 -1.51 12.46
C THR A 41 6.18 -1.10 11.09
N SER A 42 6.62 0.15 11.00
CA SER A 42 7.21 0.68 9.76
C SER A 42 8.54 -0.04 9.49
N LEU A 43 8.61 -0.73 8.36
CA LEU A 43 9.81 -1.45 7.91
C LEU A 43 10.75 -0.52 7.14
N THR A 44 10.22 0.59 6.62
CA THR A 44 10.99 1.59 5.88
C THR A 44 10.89 2.95 6.56
N GLY A 45 11.91 3.79 6.33
CA GLY A 45 11.78 5.22 6.56
C GLY A 45 10.62 5.83 5.74
N PRO A 46 10.22 7.08 6.03
CA PRO A 46 9.24 7.78 5.22
C PRO A 46 9.76 7.92 3.78
N ILE A 47 9.11 7.22 2.85
CA ILE A 47 9.41 7.28 1.43
C ILE A 47 8.41 8.26 0.82
N GLY A 48 8.91 9.33 0.20
CA GLY A 48 8.01 10.41 -0.20
C GLY A 48 8.66 11.46 -1.06
N PHE A 49 7.80 12.30 -1.65
CA PHE A 49 8.21 13.49 -2.35
C PHE A 49 8.10 14.67 -1.40
N ASN A 50 9.21 15.36 -1.22
CA ASN A 50 9.21 16.64 -0.54
C ASN A 50 9.05 17.72 -1.61
N LEU A 51 7.81 18.15 -1.86
CA LEU A 51 7.53 19.30 -2.71
C LEU A 51 7.59 20.54 -1.83
N GLU A 52 8.06 21.66 -2.40
CA GLU A 52 8.31 22.92 -1.68
C GLU A 52 7.12 23.42 -0.84
N ILE A 53 5.89 23.05 -1.23
CA ILE A 53 4.65 23.43 -0.56
C ILE A 53 4.00 22.25 0.19
N ILE A 54 4.21 21.01 -0.26
CA ILE A 54 3.56 19.80 0.28
C ILE A 54 4.55 18.63 0.33
N THR A 55 4.74 18.07 1.52
CA THR A 55 5.43 16.80 1.67
C THR A 55 4.42 15.65 1.66
N PHE A 56 4.51 14.76 0.68
CA PHE A 56 3.75 13.50 0.67
C PHE A 56 4.71 12.35 0.98
N SER A 57 4.49 11.65 2.09
CA SER A 57 5.30 10.50 2.47
C SER A 57 4.46 9.33 2.93
N ILE A 58 4.88 8.13 2.55
CA ILE A 58 4.29 6.86 2.95
C ILE A 58 5.36 6.05 3.66
N LYS A 59 4.99 5.44 4.78
CA LYS A 59 5.80 4.41 5.44
C LYS A 59 5.24 3.06 5.08
N LEU A 60 6.08 2.17 4.55
CA LEU A 60 5.66 0.80 4.28
C LEU A 60 5.80 -0.03 5.55
N ASN A 61 4.73 -0.74 5.89
CA ASN A 61 4.72 -1.78 6.92
C ASN A 61 4.33 -3.13 6.29
N PHE A 62 4.38 -4.20 7.07
CA PHE A 62 4.05 -5.53 6.57
C PHE A 62 2.62 -5.60 6.00
N ALA A 63 1.66 -4.95 6.66
CA ALA A 63 0.29 -4.86 6.18
C ALA A 63 0.16 -4.14 4.81
N SER A 64 0.97 -3.09 4.56
CA SER A 64 1.07 -2.44 3.25
C SER A 64 1.61 -3.37 2.18
N ILE A 65 2.63 -4.18 2.49
CA ILE A 65 3.21 -5.14 1.55
C ILE A 65 2.18 -6.20 1.17
N VAL A 66 1.46 -6.74 2.16
CA VAL A 66 0.36 -7.69 1.91
C VAL A 66 -0.72 -7.05 1.06
N GLY A 67 -1.12 -5.81 1.38
CA GLY A 67 -2.09 -5.06 0.58
C GLY A 67 -1.64 -4.80 -0.86
N LEU A 68 -0.35 -4.54 -1.07
CA LEU A 68 0.26 -4.36 -2.39
C LEU A 68 0.18 -5.66 -3.20
N ILE A 69 0.59 -6.78 -2.61
CA ILE A 69 0.52 -8.11 -3.24
C ILE A 69 -0.94 -8.44 -3.60
N LEU A 70 -1.88 -8.24 -2.68
CA LEU A 70 -3.30 -8.46 -2.93
C LEU A 70 -3.84 -7.55 -4.04
N GLY A 71 -3.43 -6.28 -4.10
CA GLY A 71 -3.76 -5.35 -5.18
C GLY A 71 -3.30 -5.86 -6.55
N ILE A 72 -2.08 -6.40 -6.64
CA ILE A 72 -1.57 -7.03 -7.87
C ILE A 72 -2.41 -8.25 -8.26
N PHE A 73 -2.71 -9.13 -7.31
CA PHE A 73 -3.49 -10.34 -7.58
C PHE A 73 -4.93 -10.03 -8.01
N ILE A 74 -5.57 -9.04 -7.38
CA ILE A 74 -6.90 -8.58 -7.73
C ILE A 74 -6.88 -8.00 -9.14
N PHE A 75 -5.96 -7.08 -9.43
CA PHE A 75 -5.86 -6.48 -10.77
C PHE A 75 -5.59 -7.52 -11.86
N ARG A 76 -4.78 -8.56 -11.58
CA ARG A 76 -4.53 -9.64 -12.55
C ARG A 76 -5.77 -10.49 -12.84
N LYS A 77 -6.73 -10.54 -11.92
CA LYS A 77 -7.97 -11.31 -12.05
C LYS A 77 -9.11 -10.51 -12.70
N VAL A 78 -9.07 -9.19 -12.58
CA VAL A 78 -9.97 -8.23 -13.25
C VAL A 78 -9.62 -8.17 -14.74
#